data_AF-A0A1H5L503-F1
#
_entry.id   AF-A0A1H5L503-F1
#
_cell.length_a   1.000
_cell.length_b   1.000
_cell.length_c   1.000
_cell.angle_alpha   90.00
_cell.angle_beta   90.00
_cell.angle_gamma   90.00
#
_symmetry.space_group_name_H-M   'P 1'
#
loop_
_entity.id
_entity.type
_entity.pdbx_description
1 polymer ?
#
loop_
_entity_poly.entity_id
_entity_poly.type
_entity_poly.pdbx_seq_one_letter_code
_entity_poly.pdbx_strand_id
1 'polypeptide(L)'
;MVLRARLGRDEGEQAVVHRLASARKAPKDVVERCRMVELSWDGRLVPQIADELRCSQKTVRRWLHRFNRLGLEGLEDLGGQGRKRRITEAERSRIVGLVKQTPPGRLEVHPSNEMWAADESGPSEWTLDALNATARDLGIEVSRSQVRRILLAEGVRWRRTRSWTRSKDPDFEGKGRGSSSSTPARPPARRWAAPTNSAR
;
A
#
# COMPACT_ATOMS: atom_id res chain seq x y z
N MET A 1 -22.21 36.31 6.76
CA MET A 1 -20.80 36.64 7.04
C MET A 1 -19.94 36.16 5.88
N VAL A 2 -19.12 37.02 5.28
CA VAL A 2 -18.29 36.66 4.11
C VAL A 2 -17.05 35.91 4.59
N LEU A 3 -16.81 34.70 4.10
CA LEU A 3 -15.61 33.93 4.43
C LEU A 3 -14.42 34.45 3.62
N ARG A 4 -13.34 34.81 4.32
CA ARG A 4 -12.06 35.21 3.75
C ARG A 4 -10.91 34.51 4.47
N ALA A 5 -9.81 34.29 3.77
CA ALA A 5 -8.53 33.96 4.39
C ALA A 5 -8.13 35.08 5.37
N ARG A 6 -7.67 34.71 6.56
CA ARG A 6 -7.02 35.65 7.48
C ARG A 6 -5.79 36.25 6.82
N LEU A 7 -5.44 37.47 7.18
CA LEU A 7 -4.16 38.04 6.77
C LEU A 7 -3.02 37.15 7.30
N GLY A 8 -1.93 37.06 6.52
CA GLY A 8 -0.73 36.35 6.95
C GLY A 8 -0.24 36.97 8.26
N ARG A 9 0.04 36.14 9.27
CA ARG A 9 0.57 36.66 10.55
C ARG A 9 2.01 37.17 10.43
N ASP A 10 2.68 36.74 9.37
CA ASP A 10 4.09 37.00 9.08
C ASP A 10 4.25 37.20 7.56
N GLU A 11 5.18 38.06 7.15
CA GLU A 11 5.56 38.24 5.74
C GLU A 11 6.04 36.92 5.12
N GLY A 12 6.65 36.05 5.94
CA GLY A 12 7.04 34.70 5.56
C GLY A 12 5.87 33.82 5.13
N GLU A 13 4.71 33.93 5.79
CA GLU A 13 3.53 33.09 5.48
C GLU A 13 2.97 33.41 4.09
N GLN A 14 2.86 34.70 3.76
CA GLN A 14 2.43 35.14 2.43
C GLN A 14 3.42 34.73 1.34
N ALA A 15 4.73 34.92 1.58
CA ALA A 15 5.76 34.52 0.64
C ALA A 15 5.75 33.01 0.36
N VAL A 16 5.49 32.18 1.38
CA VAL A 16 5.39 30.72 1.23
C VAL A 16 4.17 30.33 0.41
N VAL A 17 2.98 30.87 0.72
CA VAL A 17 1.76 30.62 -0.07
C VAL A 17 2.00 31.00 -1.53
N HIS A 18 2.60 32.17 -1.78
CA HIS A 18 2.85 32.64 -3.14
C HIS A 18 3.83 31.76 -3.92
N ARG A 19 4.92 31.37 -3.26
CA ARG A 19 5.90 30.44 -3.83
C ARG A 19 5.25 29.11 -4.20
N LEU A 20 4.42 28.55 -3.32
CA LEU A 20 3.76 27.26 -3.53
C LEU A 20 2.68 27.33 -4.61
N ALA A 21 1.88 28.41 -4.66
CA ALA A 21 0.86 28.62 -5.69
C ALA A 21 1.44 28.79 -7.11
N SER A 22 2.69 29.27 -7.19
CA SER A 22 3.46 29.43 -8.44
C SER A 22 4.35 28.24 -8.78
N ALA A 23 4.52 27.27 -7.87
CA ALA A 23 5.47 26.17 -8.03
C ALA A 23 5.01 25.15 -9.09
N ARG A 24 5.77 25.05 -10.19
CA ARG A 24 5.47 24.11 -11.29
C ARG A 24 5.71 22.63 -10.96
N LYS A 25 6.61 22.33 -10.01
CA LYS A 25 6.98 20.97 -9.60
C LYS A 25 6.29 20.50 -8.32
N ALA A 26 5.47 21.35 -7.70
CA ALA A 26 4.76 20.99 -6.48
C ALA A 26 3.56 20.08 -6.78
N PRO A 27 3.10 19.28 -5.80
CA PRO A 27 1.86 18.51 -5.93
C PRO A 27 0.68 19.42 -6.28
N LYS A 28 -0.08 19.05 -7.32
CA LYS A 28 -1.20 19.86 -7.84
C LYS A 28 -2.18 20.30 -6.75
N ASP A 29 -2.51 19.40 -5.82
CA ASP A 29 -3.44 19.70 -4.74
C ASP A 29 -2.93 20.82 -3.82
N VAL A 30 -1.63 20.84 -3.51
CA VAL A 30 -1.03 21.89 -2.67
C VAL A 30 -1.08 23.23 -3.39
N VAL A 31 -0.77 23.23 -4.69
CA VAL A 31 -0.84 24.43 -5.54
C VAL A 31 -2.26 24.99 -5.55
N GLU A 32 -3.28 24.15 -5.81
CA GLU A 32 -4.69 24.59 -5.82
C GLU A 32 -5.12 25.16 -4.47
N ARG A 33 -4.74 24.52 -3.35
CA ARG A 33 -5.06 24.99 -2.00
C ARG A 33 -4.42 26.35 -1.69
N CYS A 34 -3.18 26.56 -2.11
CA CYS A 34 -2.50 27.85 -1.96
C CYS A 34 -3.15 28.94 -2.82
N ARG A 35 -3.52 28.63 -4.07
CA ARG A 35 -4.26 29.57 -4.94
C ARG A 35 -5.60 30.00 -4.36
N MET A 36 -6.32 29.11 -3.66
CA MET A 36 -7.55 29.50 -2.95
C MET A 36 -7.30 30.60 -1.91
N VAL A 37 -6.17 30.52 -1.21
CA VAL A 37 -5.77 31.52 -0.21
C VAL A 37 -5.36 32.83 -0.88
N GLU A 38 -4.53 32.78 -1.92
CA GLU A 38 -4.13 33.96 -2.69
C GLU A 38 -5.32 34.73 -3.26
N LEU A 39 -6.22 34.05 -3.98
CA LEU A 39 -7.40 34.69 -4.56
C LEU A 39 -8.30 35.30 -3.47
N SER A 40 -8.35 34.68 -2.29
CA SER A 40 -9.07 35.25 -1.16
C SER A 40 -8.38 36.49 -0.59
N TRP A 41 -7.04 36.58 -0.63
CA TRP A 41 -6.29 37.79 -0.26
C TRP A 41 -6.46 38.91 -1.30
N ASP A 42 -6.57 38.55 -2.57
CA ASP A 42 -6.93 39.46 -3.68
C ASP A 42 -8.39 39.97 -3.60
N GLY A 43 -9.13 39.56 -2.57
CA GLY A 43 -10.47 40.03 -2.27
C GLY A 43 -11.59 39.29 -3.02
N ARG A 44 -11.28 38.20 -3.73
CA ARG A 44 -12.29 37.37 -4.39
C ARG A 44 -13.18 36.67 -3.37
N LEU A 45 -14.46 36.54 -3.71
CA LEU A 45 -15.44 35.80 -2.92
C LEU A 45 -15.36 34.30 -3.23
N VAL A 46 -15.78 33.47 -2.29
CA VAL A 46 -15.83 32.00 -2.42
C VAL A 46 -16.42 31.51 -3.75
N PRO A 47 -17.56 32.06 -4.27
CA PRO A 47 -18.08 31.64 -5.57
C PRO A 47 -17.12 31.93 -6.72
N GLN A 48 -16.52 33.13 -6.74
CA GLN A 48 -15.56 33.54 -7.78
C GLN A 48 -14.31 32.65 -7.78
N ILE A 49 -13.79 32.33 -6.60
CA ILE A 49 -12.64 31.42 -6.44
C ILE A 49 -12.99 30.02 -6.94
N ALA A 50 -14.20 29.53 -6.61
CA ALA A 50 -14.66 28.21 -7.03
C ALA A 50 -14.78 28.11 -8.56
N ASP A 51 -15.31 29.15 -9.19
CA ASP A 51 -15.45 29.24 -10.65
C ASP A 51 -14.07 29.33 -11.33
N GLU A 52 -13.17 30.17 -10.82
CA GLU A 52 -11.82 30.37 -11.35
C GLU A 52 -10.96 29.09 -11.27
N LEU A 53 -11.05 28.36 -10.15
CA LEU A 53 -10.32 27.11 -9.93
C LEU A 53 -11.08 25.85 -10.38
N ARG A 54 -12.28 26.01 -10.97
CA ARG A 54 -13.16 24.91 -11.41
C ARG A 54 -13.38 23.83 -10.34
N CYS A 55 -13.64 24.25 -9.11
CA CYS A 55 -13.87 23.35 -7.98
C CYS A 55 -15.18 23.70 -7.24
N SER A 56 -15.61 22.86 -6.31
CA SER A 56 -16.83 23.15 -5.54
C SER A 56 -16.61 24.26 -4.52
N GLN A 57 -17.59 25.15 -4.32
CA GLN A 57 -17.54 26.14 -3.25
C GLN A 57 -17.33 25.51 -1.86
N LYS A 58 -17.81 24.28 -1.64
CA LYS A 58 -17.59 23.51 -0.40
C LYS A 58 -16.10 23.23 -0.18
N THR A 59 -15.37 22.92 -1.25
CA THR A 59 -13.91 22.72 -1.22
C THR A 59 -13.19 24.01 -0.83
N VAL A 60 -13.52 25.12 -1.46
CA VAL A 60 -12.94 26.44 -1.13
C VAL A 60 -13.20 26.80 0.33
N ARG A 61 -14.45 26.71 0.80
CA ARG A 61 -14.79 26.98 2.20
C ARG A 61 -13.98 26.12 3.16
N ARG A 62 -13.88 24.82 2.89
CA ARG A 62 -13.11 23.87 3.72
C ARG A 62 -11.66 24.34 3.88
N TRP A 63 -10.99 24.68 2.79
CA TRP A 63 -9.57 25.05 2.82
C TRP A 63 -9.34 26.42 3.44
N LEU A 64 -10.20 27.41 3.17
CA LEU A 64 -10.12 28.71 3.84
C LEU A 64 -10.34 28.60 5.35
N HIS A 65 -11.30 27.80 5.80
CA HIS A 65 -11.49 27.54 7.24
C HIS A 65 -10.27 26.85 7.87
N ARG A 66 -9.68 25.86 7.17
CA ARG A 66 -8.46 25.18 7.66
C ARG A 66 -7.28 26.13 7.76
N PHE A 67 -7.06 26.95 6.73
CA PHE A 67 -6.02 27.97 6.73
C PHE A 67 -6.22 29.00 7.85
N ASN A 68 -7.45 29.46 8.06
CA ASN A 68 -7.74 30.41 9.13
C ASN A 68 -7.45 29.84 10.52
N ARG A 69 -7.64 28.53 10.71
CA ARG A 69 -7.40 27.86 12.00
C ARG A 69 -5.95 27.44 12.21
N LEU A 70 -5.27 26.95 11.18
CA LEU A 70 -3.98 26.25 11.30
C LEU A 70 -2.84 26.91 10.48
N GLY A 71 -3.13 27.95 9.69
CA GLY A 71 -2.15 28.53 8.76
C GLY A 71 -1.71 27.58 7.67
N LEU A 72 -0.42 27.61 7.35
CA LEU A 72 0.21 26.76 6.32
C LEU A 72 0.01 25.26 6.57
N GLU A 73 0.10 24.80 7.82
CA GLU A 73 -0.17 23.40 8.20
C GLU A 73 -1.60 22.97 7.83
N GLY A 74 -2.53 23.94 7.79
CA GLY A 74 -3.90 23.71 7.36
C GLY A 74 -4.05 23.33 5.89
N LEU A 75 -3.08 23.68 5.04
CA LEU A 75 -3.06 23.40 3.60
C LEU A 75 -2.42 22.04 3.27
N GLU A 76 -1.71 21.44 4.21
CA GLU A 76 -1.15 20.10 4.05
C GLU A 76 -2.26 19.03 4.02
N ASP A 77 -2.00 17.95 3.29
CA ASP A 77 -2.86 16.78 3.37
C ASP A 77 -2.57 16.04 4.67
N LEU A 78 -3.59 15.83 5.50
CA LEU A 78 -3.45 15.09 6.75
C LEU A 78 -3.35 13.57 6.53
N GLY A 79 -3.32 13.11 5.27
CA GLY A 79 -2.99 11.72 4.92
C GLY A 79 -3.88 10.71 5.65
N GLY A 80 -5.10 10.48 5.14
CA GLY A 80 -6.00 9.56 5.86
C GLY A 80 -7.32 9.26 5.18
N GLN A 81 -7.52 9.68 3.93
CA GLN A 81 -8.75 9.41 3.19
C GLN A 81 -8.70 7.98 2.62
N GLY A 82 -8.63 6.99 3.51
CA GLY A 82 -8.64 5.59 3.13
C GLY A 82 -9.08 4.72 4.31
N ARG A 83 -9.73 3.59 4.01
CA ARG A 83 -10.03 2.57 5.02
C ARG A 83 -8.72 2.16 5.68
N LYS A 84 -8.62 2.35 6.99
CA LYS A 84 -7.49 1.84 7.77
C LYS A 84 -7.29 0.36 7.47
N ARG A 85 -6.04 -0.08 7.38
CA ARG A 85 -5.71 -1.48 7.13
C ARG A 85 -6.36 -2.33 8.23
N ARG A 86 -7.03 -3.43 7.84
CA ARG A 86 -7.64 -4.37 8.80
C ARG A 86 -6.58 -5.05 9.67
N ILE A 87 -5.46 -5.42 9.05
CA ILE A 87 -4.33 -6.04 9.72
C ILE A 87 -3.45 -4.92 10.29
N THR A 88 -3.27 -4.95 11.60
CA THR A 88 -2.42 -4.05 12.38
C THR A 88 -0.94 -4.32 12.11
N GLU A 89 -0.08 -3.38 12.51
CA GLU A 89 1.36 -3.56 12.37
C GLU A 89 1.90 -4.67 13.29
N ALA A 90 1.28 -4.88 14.45
CA ALA A 90 1.62 -5.96 15.36
C ALA A 90 1.31 -7.34 14.75
N GLU A 91 0.18 -7.49 14.07
CA GLU A 91 -0.17 -8.74 13.37
C GLU A 91 0.72 -8.98 12.15
N ARG A 92 1.07 -7.92 11.42
CA ARG A 92 2.06 -7.99 10.33
C ARG A 92 3.40 -8.50 10.85
N SER A 93 3.88 -7.93 11.94
CA SER A 93 5.14 -8.31 12.58
C SER A 93 5.13 -9.77 13.02
N ARG A 94 4.00 -10.25 13.58
CA ARG A 94 3.81 -11.66 13.92
C ARG A 94 3.90 -12.58 12.69
N ILE A 95 3.21 -12.25 11.60
CA ILE A 95 3.26 -13.02 10.34
C ILE A 95 4.69 -13.09 9.80
N VAL A 96 5.44 -11.98 9.84
CA VAL A 96 6.84 -11.93 9.39
C VAL A 96 7.75 -12.74 10.33
N GLY A 97 7.47 -12.68 11.63
CA GLY A 97 8.17 -13.45 12.65
C GLY A 97 8.07 -14.96 12.43
N LEU A 98 6.90 -15.46 12.02
CA LEU A 98 6.71 -16.88 11.70
C LEU A 98 7.71 -17.39 10.66
N VAL A 99 8.02 -16.58 9.63
CA VAL A 99 8.97 -16.98 8.58
C VAL A 99 10.38 -17.21 9.11
N LYS A 100 10.76 -16.56 10.22
CA LYS A 100 12.06 -16.72 10.87
C LYS A 100 12.13 -17.94 11.79
N GLN A 101 10.99 -18.50 12.18
CA GLN A 101 10.94 -19.67 13.04
C GLN A 101 11.15 -20.94 12.22
N THR A 102 11.63 -22.01 12.87
CA THR A 102 11.63 -23.34 12.27
C THR A 102 10.18 -23.80 12.09
N PRO A 103 9.78 -24.27 10.89
CA PRO A 103 8.50 -24.96 10.71
C PRO A 103 8.39 -26.16 11.66
N PRO A 104 7.24 -26.37 12.32
CA PRO A 104 7.16 -27.36 13.40
C PRO A 104 7.36 -28.81 12.91
N GLY A 105 7.07 -29.11 11.64
CA GLY A 105 7.35 -30.42 11.02
C GLY A 105 8.74 -30.57 10.41
N ARG A 106 9.65 -29.60 10.60
CA ARG A 106 11.03 -29.73 10.12
C ARG A 106 11.81 -30.62 11.08
N LEU A 107 12.39 -31.69 10.53
CA LEU A 107 13.35 -32.51 11.25
C LEU A 107 14.60 -31.69 11.57
N GLU A 108 14.92 -31.55 12.84
CA GLU A 108 16.17 -30.96 13.31
C GLU A 108 17.06 -32.05 13.92
N VAL A 109 18.38 -31.94 13.74
CA VAL A 109 19.35 -32.85 14.35
C VAL A 109 19.70 -32.31 15.72
N HIS A 110 19.43 -33.11 16.75
CA HIS A 110 19.72 -32.74 18.13
C HIS A 110 21.12 -33.18 18.57
N PRO A 111 21.65 -32.65 19.67
CA PRO A 111 22.98 -33.01 20.18
C PRO A 111 23.15 -34.51 20.50
N SER A 112 22.05 -35.24 20.68
CA SER A 112 22.01 -36.70 20.84
C SER A 112 22.19 -37.47 19.52
N ASN A 113 22.39 -36.77 18.39
CA ASN A 113 22.41 -37.33 17.05
C ASN A 113 21.07 -37.95 16.58
N GLU A 114 20.00 -37.68 17.32
CA GLU A 114 18.63 -38.06 16.98
C GLU A 114 17.97 -36.94 16.16
N MET A 115 17.11 -37.34 15.23
CA MET A 115 16.31 -36.42 14.42
C MET A 115 14.87 -36.49 14.89
N TRP A 116 14.33 -35.36 15.36
CA TRP A 116 12.90 -35.25 15.67
C TRP A 116 12.35 -33.94 15.10
N ALA A 117 11.05 -33.94 14.83
CA ALA A 117 10.30 -32.73 14.52
C ALA A 117 9.47 -32.35 15.75
N ALA A 118 9.28 -31.06 15.98
CA ALA A 118 8.44 -30.59 17.09
C ALA A 118 6.98 -31.03 16.94
N ASP A 119 6.51 -31.16 15.70
CA ASP A 119 5.23 -31.72 15.32
C ASP A 119 5.37 -32.47 14.00
N GLU A 120 5.41 -33.80 14.04
CA GLU A 120 5.54 -34.64 12.83
C GLU A 120 4.37 -34.47 11.85
N SER A 121 3.19 -34.06 12.33
CA SER A 121 2.03 -33.76 11.48
C SER A 121 2.08 -32.34 10.89
N GLY A 122 3.03 -31.53 11.37
CA GLY A 122 3.21 -30.15 10.97
C GLY A 122 3.91 -30.00 9.61
N PRO A 123 3.88 -28.78 9.04
CA PRO A 123 4.58 -28.51 7.79
C PRO A 123 6.10 -28.60 7.99
N SER A 124 6.77 -29.39 7.14
CA SER A 124 8.25 -29.49 7.09
C SER A 124 8.94 -28.25 6.51
N GLU A 125 8.19 -27.45 5.76
CA GLU A 125 8.60 -26.16 5.23
C GLU A 125 7.50 -25.13 5.39
N TRP A 126 7.87 -23.88 5.65
CA TRP A 126 6.92 -22.78 5.54
C TRP A 126 6.48 -22.65 4.10
N THR A 127 5.25 -23.05 3.80
CA THR A 127 4.55 -22.67 2.57
C THR A 127 3.64 -21.48 2.85
N LEU A 128 3.15 -20.80 1.80
CA LEU A 128 2.15 -19.74 1.99
C LEU A 128 0.86 -20.27 2.64
N ASP A 129 0.51 -21.54 2.44
CA ASP A 129 -0.67 -22.16 3.05
C ASP A 129 -0.42 -22.48 4.52
N ALA A 130 0.74 -23.05 4.84
CA ALA A 130 1.17 -23.28 6.21
C ALA A 130 1.22 -21.99 7.03
N LEU A 131 1.88 -20.94 6.50
CA LEU A 131 1.93 -19.63 7.18
C LEU A 131 0.54 -19.01 7.36
N ASN A 132 -0.36 -19.21 6.40
CA ASN A 132 -1.72 -18.70 6.49
C ASN A 132 -2.58 -19.49 7.50
N ALA A 133 -2.38 -20.81 7.62
CA ALA A 133 -3.03 -21.63 8.65
C ALA A 133 -2.53 -21.22 10.03
N THR A 134 -1.21 -21.24 10.26
CA THR A 134 -0.61 -20.85 11.54
C THR A 134 -0.96 -19.42 11.94
N ALA A 135 -1.01 -18.47 11.00
CA ALA A 135 -1.46 -17.11 11.30
C ALA A 135 -2.92 -17.05 11.78
N ARG A 136 -3.80 -17.88 11.22
CA ARG A 136 -5.20 -17.96 11.68
C ARG A 136 -5.33 -18.65 13.03
N ASP A 137 -4.51 -19.66 13.29
CA ASP A 137 -4.45 -20.32 14.59
C ASP A 137 -4.00 -19.34 15.69
N LEU A 138 -3.15 -18.36 15.33
CA LEU A 138 -2.79 -17.22 16.17
C LEU A 138 -3.87 -16.11 16.25
N GLY A 139 -5.06 -16.35 15.71
CA GLY A 139 -6.19 -15.42 15.71
C GLY A 139 -6.08 -14.27 14.71
N ILE A 140 -5.16 -14.33 13.75
CA ILE A 140 -4.98 -13.26 12.76
C ILE A 140 -5.86 -13.54 11.53
N GLU A 141 -6.86 -12.68 11.31
CA GLU A 141 -7.72 -12.76 10.13
C GLU A 141 -6.99 -12.30 8.86
N VAL A 142 -6.30 -13.25 8.22
CA VAL A 142 -5.53 -13.01 6.99
C VAL A 142 -5.93 -14.00 5.89
N SER A 143 -5.89 -13.55 4.64
CA SER A 143 -5.96 -14.42 3.46
C SER A 143 -4.57 -14.77 2.95
N ARG A 144 -4.42 -15.92 2.28
CA ARG A 144 -3.18 -16.36 1.62
C ARG A 144 -2.52 -15.25 0.77
N SER A 145 -3.32 -14.53 -0.01
CA SER A 145 -2.84 -13.42 -0.85
C SER A 145 -2.39 -12.20 -0.05
N GLN A 146 -2.96 -11.96 1.13
CA GLN A 146 -2.49 -10.93 2.06
C GLN A 146 -1.17 -11.34 2.73
N VAL A 147 -1.01 -12.59 3.16
CA VAL A 147 0.27 -13.11 3.66
C VAL A 147 1.37 -12.88 2.63
N ARG A 148 1.16 -13.31 1.38
CA ARG A 148 2.11 -13.07 0.28
C ARG A 148 2.45 -11.59 0.11
N ARG A 149 1.46 -10.70 0.13
CA ARG A 149 1.68 -9.24 -0.01
C ARG A 149 2.46 -8.65 1.15
N ILE A 150 2.20 -9.09 2.38
CA ILE A 150 2.94 -8.66 3.57
C ILE A 150 4.41 -9.08 3.41
N LEU A 151 4.67 -10.35 3.13
CA LEU A 151 6.04 -10.85 2.99
C LEU A 151 6.84 -10.15 1.87
N LEU A 152 6.19 -9.87 0.73
CA LEU A 152 6.83 -9.12 -0.36
C LEU A 152 7.12 -7.67 0.01
N ALA A 153 6.21 -7.01 0.74
CA ALA A 153 6.40 -5.64 1.19
C ALA A 153 7.56 -5.52 2.19
N GLU A 154 7.77 -6.54 3.01
CA GLU A 154 8.89 -6.63 3.99
C GLU A 154 10.18 -7.17 3.38
N GLY A 155 10.22 -7.39 2.05
CA GLY A 155 11.44 -7.82 1.35
C GLY A 155 11.89 -9.24 1.67
N VAL A 156 11.01 -10.11 2.18
CA VAL A 156 11.35 -11.50 2.51
C VAL A 156 11.76 -12.26 1.23
N ARG A 157 13.05 -12.58 1.13
CA ARG A 157 13.60 -13.31 -0.01
C ARG A 157 13.23 -14.78 0.05
N TRP A 158 12.18 -15.15 -0.67
CA TRP A 158 11.76 -16.54 -0.77
C TRP A 158 12.67 -17.34 -1.71
N ARG A 159 13.34 -18.36 -1.19
CA ARG A 159 14.06 -19.33 -2.04
C ARG A 159 13.05 -20.33 -2.58
N ARG A 160 13.14 -20.64 -3.88
CA ARG A 160 12.30 -21.66 -4.49
C ARG A 160 12.74 -23.02 -3.94
N THR A 161 11.88 -23.69 -3.19
CA THR A 161 12.12 -25.09 -2.80
C THR A 161 12.31 -25.91 -4.08
N ARG A 162 13.42 -26.65 -4.16
CA ARG A 162 13.65 -27.61 -5.23
C ARG A 162 12.68 -28.78 -5.01
N SER A 163 11.57 -28.80 -5.72
CA SER A 163 10.66 -29.95 -5.71
C SER A 163 11.22 -31.05 -6.62
N TRP A 164 12.18 -31.82 -6.14
CA TRP A 164 12.47 -33.15 -6.69
C TRP A 164 11.74 -34.14 -5.79
N THR A 165 10.51 -34.50 -6.16
CA THR A 165 9.78 -35.51 -5.38
C THR A 165 8.89 -36.32 -6.31
N ARG A 166 9.50 -37.34 -6.92
CA ARG A 166 8.83 -38.58 -7.31
C ARG A 166 9.41 -39.64 -6.39
N SER A 167 8.65 -40.06 -5.37
CA SER A 167 9.00 -41.22 -4.56
C SER A 167 8.20 -42.43 -5.03
N LYS A 168 8.76 -43.64 -4.86
CA LYS A 168 8.07 -44.93 -5.09
C LYS A 168 7.44 -45.50 -3.81
N ASP A 169 7.55 -44.77 -2.71
CA ASP A 169 7.06 -45.17 -1.40
C ASP A 169 5.51 -45.20 -1.39
N PRO A 170 4.85 -46.30 -0.96
CA PRO A 170 3.39 -46.39 -0.87
C PRO A 170 2.77 -45.35 0.07
N ASP A 171 3.51 -44.87 1.08
CA ASP A 171 3.06 -43.82 2.01
C ASP A 171 3.42 -42.40 1.51
N PHE A 172 3.87 -42.27 0.26
CA PHE A 172 4.24 -40.98 -0.31
C PHE A 172 3.00 -40.11 -0.57
N GLU A 173 2.75 -39.17 0.33
CA GLU A 173 1.87 -38.05 0.05
C GLU A 173 2.49 -37.18 -1.05
N GLY A 174 1.97 -37.31 -2.27
CA GLY A 174 2.43 -36.58 -3.44
C GLY A 174 2.44 -35.06 -3.25
N LYS A 175 2.87 -34.34 -4.29
CA LYS A 175 2.87 -32.86 -4.25
C LYS A 175 1.46 -32.35 -3.91
N GLY A 176 1.31 -31.76 -2.72
CA GLY A 176 0.07 -31.13 -2.28
C GLY A 176 -0.46 -30.09 -3.28
N ARG A 177 -1.72 -29.68 -3.12
CA ARG A 177 -2.42 -28.79 -4.06
C ARG A 177 -1.52 -27.60 -4.46
N GLY A 178 -1.19 -27.53 -5.75
CA GLY A 178 -0.43 -26.42 -6.31
C GLY A 178 -1.12 -25.09 -6.00
N SER A 179 -0.33 -24.03 -5.82
CA SER A 179 -0.88 -22.69 -5.57
C SER A 179 -1.82 -22.31 -6.72
N SER A 180 -3.09 -22.01 -6.43
CA SER A 180 -3.99 -21.43 -7.43
C SER A 180 -3.33 -20.19 -8.02
N SER A 181 -3.23 -20.13 -9.34
CA SER A 181 -2.72 -18.95 -10.04
C SER A 181 -3.68 -17.79 -9.80
N SER A 182 -3.46 -17.02 -8.73
CA SER A 182 -4.23 -15.80 -8.45
C SER A 182 -3.95 -14.67 -9.45
N THR A 183 -3.11 -14.93 -10.45
CA THR A 183 -2.91 -14.08 -11.62
C THR A 183 -3.61 -14.77 -12.79
N PRO A 184 -4.73 -14.24 -13.31
CA PRO A 184 -5.15 -14.60 -14.65
C PRO A 184 -3.98 -14.27 -15.56
N ALA A 185 -3.47 -15.24 -16.31
CA ALA A 185 -2.52 -14.95 -17.38
C ALA A 185 -3.22 -13.95 -18.30
N ARG A 186 -2.79 -12.67 -18.27
CA ARG A 186 -3.24 -11.70 -19.26
C ARG A 186 -2.90 -12.31 -20.62
N PRO A 187 -3.88 -12.56 -21.52
CA PRO A 187 -3.54 -12.97 -22.86
C PRO A 187 -2.59 -11.91 -23.42
N PRO A 188 -1.49 -12.31 -24.08
CA PRO A 188 -0.58 -11.34 -24.70
C PRO A 188 -1.42 -10.45 -25.62
N ALA A 189 -1.33 -9.13 -25.40
CA ALA A 189 -2.03 -8.18 -26.26
C ALA A 189 -1.67 -8.51 -27.72
N ARG A 190 -2.68 -8.73 -28.56
CA ARG A 190 -2.49 -8.87 -30.01
C ARG A 190 -1.72 -7.64 -30.48
N ARG A 191 -0.46 -7.81 -30.86
CA ARG A 191 0.31 -6.78 -31.56
C ARG A 191 -0.38 -6.58 -32.91
N TRP A 192 -1.12 -5.48 -33.05
CA TRP A 192 -1.57 -5.05 -34.36
C TRP A 192 -0.34 -4.49 -35.05
N ALA A 193 0.25 -5.26 -35.96
CA ALA A 193 1.19 -4.71 -36.92
C ALA A 193 0.39 -3.80 -37.86
N ALA A 194 0.70 -2.51 -37.86
CA ALA A 194 0.19 -1.62 -38.90
C ALA A 194 0.78 -2.06 -40.25
N PRO A 195 -0.02 -2.22 -41.31
CA PRO A 195 0.53 -2.46 -42.64
C PRO A 195 1.24 -1.20 -43.09
N THR A 196 2.56 -1.30 -43.28
CA THR A 196 3.35 -0.35 -44.06
C THR A 196 2.79 -0.33 -45.47
N ASN A 197 2.09 0.75 -45.82
CA ASN A 197 1.63 0.99 -47.18
C ASN A 197 2.87 1.22 -48.06
N SER A 198 3.05 0.38 -49.07
CA SER A 198 4.08 0.48 -50.10
C SER A 198 3.37 0.34 -51.44
N ALA A 199 3.68 1.26 -52.36
CA ALA A 199 3.17 1.43 -53.73
C ALA A 199 1.74 2.01 -53.82
N ARG A 200 1.45 3.02 -54.66
CA ARG A 200 2.14 3.58 -55.83
C ARG A 200 1.68 5.02 -56.03
#